data_AF-A0A932IFE8-F1
#
_entry.id   AF-A0A932IFE8-F1
#
_cell.length_a   1.000
_cell.length_b   1.000
_cell.length_c   1.000
_cell.angle_alpha   90.00
_cell.angle_beta   90.00
_cell.angle_gamma   90.00
#
_symmetry.space_group_name_H-M   'P 1'
#
loop_
_entity.id
_entity.type
_entity.pdbx_description
1 polymer ?
#
loop_
_entity_poly.entity_id
_entity_poly.type
_entity_poly.pdbx_seq_one_letter_code
_entity_poly.pdbx_strand_id
1 'polypeptide(L)'
;PNGIAIVPLPQRDVNGTVQDRLAFRVGANLPITVYQFNPLQNEQVFSTDASLLLPTDTAGDKYYVMTREQTFDLLKGYFTVIGITDEPTLVTVRVTARTLAGPGIPELYPDDEYMTVLGRYEVLNIETNEIGADLTGSLITASGPVVAFGGSEAANAPYTSRCDRTGPPPWRCAWDGVKECTTDADCSSFITCCADHLEEQLFPVAAWGNEYVGVRSMPRGNELDVWRVMAGSDDTQVVVQPPLVQIPVLDEGRWFEFETGEDFLLVADKPVLLAQFLAAEHAPNPNPPLVNYVDGDAGTGDPAMMLAVPTRQFLDKYVFLAPADVSANKFYEKHYVSIAAPAGASVRLGVQEVGLMDPLVDELQVRDIPGTTWRAYRVRIAAGFHTLACTQPCSVMVHGYDQYVSYGYPGGLGLEDEPQPVE
;
A
#
# COMPACT_ATOMS: atom_id res chain seq x y z
N PRO A 1 12.36 -18.18 -17.81
CA PRO A 1 12.18 -16.72 -17.99
C PRO A 1 13.42 -16.16 -18.69
N ASN A 2 13.27 -15.24 -19.65
CA ASN A 2 14.34 -14.78 -20.55
C ASN A 2 15.22 -13.64 -19.99
N GLY A 3 14.99 -13.21 -18.74
CA GLY A 3 15.77 -12.16 -18.07
C GLY A 3 14.89 -11.05 -17.49
N ILE A 4 15.54 -10.02 -16.93
CA ILE A 4 14.93 -8.74 -16.49
C ILE A 4 15.23 -7.69 -17.56
N ALA A 5 14.25 -6.83 -17.85
CA ALA A 5 14.48 -5.59 -18.57
C ALA A 5 14.06 -4.42 -17.68
N ILE A 6 14.97 -3.47 -17.47
CA ILE A 6 14.68 -2.18 -16.83
C ILE A 6 14.42 -1.19 -17.95
N VAL A 7 13.25 -0.54 -17.92
CA VAL A 7 12.84 0.42 -18.94
C VAL A 7 12.68 1.78 -18.27
N PRO A 8 13.66 2.70 -18.41
CA PRO A 8 13.49 4.06 -17.90
C PRO A 8 12.40 4.77 -18.71
N LEU A 9 11.42 5.31 -18.02
CA LEU A 9 10.33 6.08 -18.63
C LEU A 9 10.69 7.57 -18.65
N PRO A 10 10.28 8.32 -19.70
CA PRO A 10 10.43 9.76 -19.68
C PRO A 10 9.54 10.37 -18.59
N GLN A 11 10.00 11.46 -17.98
CA GLN A 11 9.24 12.21 -16.98
C GLN A 11 7.86 12.60 -17.55
N ARG A 12 6.80 12.24 -16.81
CA ARG A 12 5.40 12.49 -17.18
C ARG A 12 4.53 12.56 -15.94
N ASP A 13 4.87 13.54 -15.11
CA ASP A 13 4.25 13.71 -13.80
C ASP A 13 2.78 14.09 -13.93
N VAL A 14 1.95 13.49 -13.07
CA VAL A 14 0.57 13.90 -12.87
C VAL A 14 0.57 14.86 -11.69
N ASN A 15 0.44 16.16 -11.98
CA ASN A 15 0.45 17.21 -10.96
C ASN A 15 -0.92 17.86 -10.86
N GLY A 16 -1.47 17.91 -9.65
CA GLY A 16 -2.75 18.55 -9.40
C GLY A 16 -3.94 17.63 -9.64
N THR A 17 -5.10 18.10 -9.20
CA THR A 17 -6.38 17.59 -9.69
C THR A 17 -6.53 17.92 -11.17
N VAL A 18 -6.54 16.91 -12.03
CA VAL A 18 -6.46 17.08 -13.49
C VAL A 18 -7.10 15.92 -14.24
N GLN A 19 -7.59 16.20 -15.45
CA GLN A 19 -7.91 15.16 -16.44
C GLN A 19 -7.13 15.44 -17.72
N ASP A 20 -6.18 14.56 -18.07
CA ASP A 20 -5.35 14.71 -19.27
C ASP A 20 -4.82 13.35 -19.76
N ARG A 21 -4.27 13.30 -20.97
CA ARG A 21 -3.72 12.09 -21.58
C ARG A 21 -2.29 11.85 -21.11
N LEU A 22 -2.14 11.29 -19.91
CA LEU A 22 -0.84 11.12 -19.26
C LEU A 22 -0.35 9.67 -19.12
N ALA A 23 -1.18 8.67 -19.45
CA ALA A 23 -0.82 7.27 -19.22
C ALA A 23 0.22 6.72 -20.22
N PHE A 24 1.06 5.81 -19.74
CA PHE A 24 1.87 4.93 -20.58
C PHE A 24 1.16 3.60 -20.85
N ARG A 25 1.47 2.99 -22.00
CA ARG A 25 1.09 1.60 -22.30
C ARG A 25 2.34 0.75 -22.40
N VAL A 26 2.45 -0.23 -21.51
CA VAL A 26 3.40 -1.32 -21.64
C VAL A 26 2.69 -2.47 -22.37
N GLY A 27 3.33 -3.04 -23.38
CA GLY A 27 2.79 -4.15 -24.16
C GLY A 27 3.85 -5.21 -24.41
N ALA A 28 3.46 -6.47 -24.30
CA ALA A 28 4.32 -7.61 -24.57
C ALA A 28 3.60 -8.66 -25.43
N ASN A 29 4.38 -9.45 -26.16
CA ASN A 29 3.91 -10.57 -26.97
C ASN A 29 3.95 -11.91 -26.21
N LEU A 30 4.47 -11.91 -24.97
CA LEU A 30 4.52 -13.02 -24.04
C LEU A 30 4.07 -12.52 -22.66
N PRO A 31 3.55 -13.39 -21.78
CA PRO A 31 3.25 -13.02 -20.40
C PRO A 31 4.48 -12.45 -19.70
N ILE A 32 4.31 -11.31 -19.05
CA ILE A 32 5.33 -10.63 -18.24
C ILE A 32 4.72 -10.21 -16.90
N THR A 33 5.56 -10.09 -15.89
CA THR A 33 5.23 -9.36 -14.66
C THR A 33 5.93 -8.01 -14.74
N VAL A 34 5.23 -6.95 -14.38
CA VAL A 34 5.75 -5.58 -14.43
C VAL A 34 5.65 -4.97 -13.04
N TYR A 35 6.73 -4.35 -12.60
CA TYR A 35 6.78 -3.58 -11.37
C TYR A 35 7.13 -2.14 -11.75
N GLN A 36 6.36 -1.19 -11.25
CA GLN A 36 6.64 0.23 -11.33
C GLN A 36 7.42 0.62 -10.09
N PHE A 37 8.57 1.27 -10.26
CA PHE A 37 9.25 1.99 -9.18
C PHE A 37 9.07 3.47 -9.48
N ASN A 38 8.50 4.22 -8.54
CA ASN A 38 8.10 5.60 -8.75
C ASN A 38 8.81 6.51 -7.74
N PRO A 39 10.08 6.93 -8.00
CA PRO A 39 10.75 7.89 -7.15
C PRO A 39 10.21 9.30 -7.40
N LEU A 40 9.86 10.01 -6.33
CA LEU A 40 9.21 11.32 -6.40
C LEU A 40 10.09 12.33 -7.18
N GLN A 41 9.58 12.85 -8.29
CA GLN A 41 10.24 13.90 -9.11
C GLN A 41 11.60 13.55 -9.78
N ASN A 42 12.32 12.48 -9.42
CA ASN A 42 13.46 11.92 -10.20
C ASN A 42 14.14 10.71 -9.54
N GLU A 43 15.08 10.07 -10.24
CA GLU A 43 16.04 9.06 -9.74
C GLU A 43 17.05 9.60 -8.67
N GLN A 44 16.76 10.71 -7.97
CA GLN A 44 17.68 11.38 -7.04
C GLN A 44 17.02 11.92 -5.77
N VAL A 45 15.83 11.44 -5.42
CA VAL A 45 15.17 11.79 -4.16
C VAL A 45 15.20 10.61 -3.19
N PHE A 46 15.26 10.90 -1.90
CA PHE A 46 15.01 9.94 -0.84
C PHE A 46 13.50 9.81 -0.66
N SER A 47 12.81 9.42 -1.75
CA SER A 47 11.39 9.16 -1.70
C SER A 47 10.90 8.36 -2.90
N THR A 48 10.31 7.20 -2.68
CA THR A 48 9.84 6.27 -3.70
C THR A 48 8.87 5.27 -3.12
N ASP A 49 7.99 4.73 -3.97
CA ASP A 49 7.34 3.45 -3.69
C ASP A 49 7.42 2.55 -4.91
N ALA A 50 6.88 1.35 -4.79
CA ALA A 50 6.74 0.45 -5.91
C ALA A 50 5.33 -0.12 -5.98
N SER A 51 4.92 -0.50 -7.19
CA SER A 51 3.63 -1.15 -7.40
C SER A 51 3.76 -2.34 -8.33
N LEU A 52 3.03 -3.41 -8.02
CA LEU A 52 2.80 -4.48 -9.00
C LEU A 52 1.79 -3.97 -10.03
N LEU A 53 2.22 -3.86 -11.29
CA LEU A 53 1.30 -3.47 -12.35
C LEU A 53 0.47 -4.66 -12.83
N LEU A 54 -0.85 -4.53 -12.72
CA LEU A 54 -1.79 -5.56 -13.11
C LEU A 54 -2.08 -5.47 -14.61
N PRO A 55 -2.20 -6.61 -15.30
CA PRO A 55 -2.64 -6.66 -16.69
C PRO A 55 -3.99 -5.96 -16.92
N THR A 56 -4.18 -5.34 -18.09
CA THR A 56 -5.41 -4.59 -18.40
C THR A 56 -6.66 -5.48 -18.51
N ASP A 57 -6.50 -6.79 -18.70
CA ASP A 57 -7.59 -7.77 -18.72
C ASP A 57 -8.08 -8.16 -17.31
N THR A 58 -7.38 -7.72 -16.25
CA THR A 58 -7.81 -7.87 -14.86
C THR A 58 -8.31 -6.56 -14.25
N ALA A 59 -8.45 -5.51 -15.06
CA ALA A 59 -9.07 -4.26 -14.65
C ALA A 59 -10.59 -4.46 -14.45
N GLY A 60 -11.12 -3.85 -13.41
CA GLY A 60 -12.54 -3.89 -13.06
C GLY A 60 -13.23 -2.56 -13.32
N ASP A 61 -14.47 -2.47 -12.86
CA ASP A 61 -15.33 -1.30 -12.97
C ASP A 61 -15.69 -0.68 -11.61
N LYS A 62 -15.31 -1.32 -10.50
CA LYS A 62 -15.53 -0.84 -9.12
C LYS A 62 -14.25 -0.93 -8.30
N TYR A 63 -13.86 0.18 -7.69
CA TYR A 63 -12.71 0.29 -6.80
C TYR A 63 -13.05 1.12 -5.57
N TYR A 64 -12.46 0.76 -4.43
CA TYR A 64 -12.30 1.68 -3.31
C TYR A 64 -10.86 2.15 -3.24
N VAL A 65 -10.68 3.44 -2.99
CA VAL A 65 -9.37 4.08 -2.88
C VAL A 65 -8.71 3.67 -1.56
N MET A 66 -7.44 3.25 -1.62
CA MET A 66 -6.57 3.07 -0.48
C MET A 66 -5.44 4.10 -0.55
N THR A 67 -5.38 5.01 0.42
CA THR A 67 -4.37 6.08 0.52
C THR A 67 -3.90 6.21 1.97
N ARG A 68 -3.15 7.26 2.25
CA ARG A 68 -2.84 7.70 3.61
C ARG A 68 -3.17 9.18 3.78
N GLU A 69 -3.28 9.61 5.02
CA GLU A 69 -3.64 10.98 5.40
C GLU A 69 -2.62 12.02 4.92
N GLN A 70 -3.10 13.12 4.34
CA GLN A 70 -2.28 14.25 3.92
C GLN A 70 -1.59 14.86 5.14
N THR A 71 -0.26 14.73 5.21
CA THR A 71 0.51 15.19 6.37
C THR A 71 1.02 16.62 6.22
N PHE A 72 1.36 17.04 4.99
CA PHE A 72 1.95 18.34 4.70
C PHE A 72 0.99 19.23 3.91
N ASP A 73 1.11 20.55 4.06
CA ASP A 73 0.24 21.48 3.34
C ASP A 73 0.44 21.43 1.82
N LEU A 74 1.68 21.22 1.36
CA LEU A 74 2.01 21.23 -0.08
C LEU A 74 1.98 19.85 -0.74
N LEU A 75 2.12 18.76 0.03
CA LEU A 75 2.22 17.40 -0.49
C LEU A 75 0.91 16.66 -0.24
N LYS A 76 0.28 16.14 -1.29
CA LYS A 76 -1.12 15.72 -1.30
C LYS A 76 -1.27 14.20 -1.26
N GLY A 77 -2.35 13.74 -0.62
CA GLY A 77 -2.91 12.43 -0.89
C GLY A 77 -3.67 12.46 -2.22
N TYR A 78 -3.64 11.37 -2.98
CA TYR A 78 -4.29 11.34 -4.29
C TYR A 78 -4.84 9.96 -4.65
N PHE A 79 -5.77 9.96 -5.60
CA PHE A 79 -6.07 8.76 -6.39
C PHE A 79 -6.14 9.10 -7.87
N THR A 80 -5.79 8.12 -8.69
CA THR A 80 -5.79 8.25 -10.14
C THR A 80 -6.66 7.16 -10.78
N VAL A 81 -7.42 7.51 -11.82
CA VAL A 81 -8.23 6.60 -12.64
C VAL A 81 -7.82 6.71 -14.09
N ILE A 82 -7.60 5.58 -14.77
CA ILE A 82 -7.11 5.51 -16.15
C ILE A 82 -8.12 4.80 -17.04
N GLY A 83 -8.52 5.45 -18.13
CA GLY A 83 -9.30 4.83 -19.19
C GLY A 83 -8.45 3.91 -20.05
N ILE A 84 -8.85 2.64 -20.20
CA ILE A 84 -8.04 1.63 -20.92
C ILE A 84 -8.71 1.07 -22.19
N THR A 85 -10.00 1.32 -22.35
CA THR A 85 -10.85 0.84 -23.45
C THR A 85 -10.77 1.76 -24.67
N ASP A 86 -11.03 1.19 -25.86
CA ASP A 86 -11.15 2.00 -27.09
C ASP A 86 -12.45 2.83 -27.10
N GLU A 87 -13.53 2.27 -26.55
CA GLU A 87 -14.78 3.01 -26.33
C GLU A 87 -14.66 3.87 -25.06
N PRO A 88 -15.16 5.12 -25.06
CA PRO A 88 -15.12 5.98 -23.87
C PRO A 88 -15.89 5.39 -22.70
N THR A 89 -15.31 5.44 -21.51
CA THR A 89 -15.90 4.92 -20.28
C THR A 89 -16.43 6.06 -19.43
N LEU A 90 -17.70 5.99 -19.01
CA LEU A 90 -18.26 6.90 -18.03
C LEU A 90 -17.75 6.48 -16.65
N VAL A 91 -17.09 7.38 -15.93
CA VAL A 91 -16.53 7.17 -14.60
C VAL A 91 -17.22 8.11 -13.61
N THR A 92 -17.65 7.56 -12.48
CA THR A 92 -18.17 8.30 -11.33
C THR A 92 -17.26 8.08 -10.14
N VAL A 93 -16.81 9.16 -9.51
CA VAL A 93 -16.03 9.13 -8.28
C VAL A 93 -16.82 9.78 -7.14
N ARG A 94 -16.89 9.13 -5.98
CA ARG A 94 -17.45 9.68 -4.73
C ARG A 94 -16.33 9.82 -3.72
N VAL A 95 -16.06 11.04 -3.25
CA VAL A 95 -14.89 11.30 -2.39
C VAL A 95 -15.22 11.24 -0.90
N THR A 96 -14.26 10.84 -0.07
CA THR A 96 -14.40 10.81 1.40
C THR A 96 -13.84 12.04 2.11
N ALA A 97 -13.09 12.87 1.40
CA ALA A 97 -12.43 14.05 1.93
C ALA A 97 -12.52 15.22 0.95
N ARG A 98 -12.22 16.43 1.43
CA ARG A 98 -12.20 17.64 0.62
C ARG A 98 -11.05 17.58 -0.41
N THR A 99 -11.34 17.93 -1.66
CA THR A 99 -10.39 17.83 -2.77
C THR A 99 -10.10 19.18 -3.42
N LEU A 100 -8.96 19.28 -4.09
CA LEU A 100 -8.61 20.47 -4.88
C LEU A 100 -9.47 20.56 -6.14
N ALA A 101 -9.78 21.77 -6.57
CA ALA A 101 -10.32 21.99 -7.91
C ALA A 101 -9.22 21.88 -8.97
N GLY A 102 -9.63 21.49 -10.18
CA GLY A 102 -8.77 21.39 -11.36
C GLY A 102 -9.42 21.99 -12.61
N PRO A 103 -8.72 22.04 -13.75
CA PRO A 103 -9.31 22.44 -15.02
C PRO A 103 -10.52 21.55 -15.38
N GLY A 104 -11.73 22.09 -15.28
CA GLY A 104 -12.98 21.33 -15.56
C GLY A 104 -13.42 20.35 -14.47
N ILE A 105 -12.72 20.35 -13.33
CA ILE A 105 -13.03 19.51 -12.16
C ILE A 105 -13.30 20.46 -10.97
N PRO A 106 -14.50 20.47 -10.39
CA PRO A 106 -14.78 21.32 -9.23
C PRO A 106 -14.04 20.79 -8.00
N GLU A 107 -13.88 21.66 -7.00
CA GLU A 107 -13.58 21.20 -5.64
C GLU A 107 -14.75 20.35 -5.14
N LEU A 108 -14.44 19.19 -4.55
CA LEU A 108 -15.42 18.25 -4.00
C LEU A 108 -15.30 18.20 -2.49
N TYR A 109 -16.44 18.01 -1.82
CA TYR A 109 -16.55 17.74 -0.38
C TYR A 109 -16.88 16.26 -0.14
N PRO A 110 -16.71 15.75 1.11
CA PRO A 110 -17.12 14.39 1.44
C PRO A 110 -18.54 14.07 0.95
N ASP A 111 -18.70 12.88 0.36
CA ASP A 111 -19.91 12.35 -0.26
C ASP A 111 -20.33 13.01 -1.59
N ASP A 112 -19.64 14.07 -2.06
CA ASP A 112 -19.87 14.60 -3.40
C ASP A 112 -19.46 13.58 -4.48
N GLU A 113 -20.24 13.54 -5.54
CA GLU A 113 -19.97 12.74 -6.74
C GLU A 113 -19.52 13.62 -7.90
N TYR A 114 -18.48 13.17 -8.61
CA TYR A 114 -18.03 13.75 -9.86
C TYR A 114 -18.08 12.71 -10.97
N MET A 115 -18.71 13.07 -12.09
CA MET A 115 -18.85 12.22 -13.26
C MET A 115 -18.06 12.80 -14.43
N THR A 116 -17.25 11.95 -15.07
CA THR A 116 -16.53 12.31 -16.29
C THR A 116 -16.45 11.12 -17.25
N VAL A 117 -16.07 11.38 -18.49
CA VAL A 117 -15.80 10.33 -19.48
C VAL A 117 -14.29 10.23 -19.65
N LEU A 118 -13.75 9.02 -19.56
CA LEU A 118 -12.36 8.71 -19.83
C LEU A 118 -12.23 7.96 -21.15
N GLY A 119 -11.51 8.57 -22.09
CA GLY A 119 -11.00 7.89 -23.27
C GLY A 119 -9.75 7.08 -23.00
N ARG A 120 -9.31 6.31 -23.99
CA ARG A 120 -8.08 5.51 -23.88
C ARG A 120 -6.85 6.36 -23.58
N TYR A 121 -6.19 6.01 -22.49
CA TYR A 121 -5.00 6.65 -21.91
C TYR A 121 -5.25 8.03 -21.28
N GLU A 122 -6.51 8.43 -21.13
CA GLU A 122 -6.85 9.57 -20.29
C GLU A 122 -6.78 9.16 -18.82
N VAL A 123 -6.27 10.10 -18.02
CA VAL A 123 -5.97 9.96 -16.61
C VAL A 123 -6.77 11.04 -15.90
N LEU A 124 -7.64 10.64 -14.97
CA LEU A 124 -8.24 11.52 -13.97
C LEU A 124 -7.45 11.37 -12.68
N ASN A 125 -6.88 12.45 -12.16
CA ASN A 125 -6.25 12.50 -10.84
C ASN A 125 -7.01 13.47 -9.95
N ILE A 126 -7.22 13.08 -8.70
CA ILE A 126 -7.91 13.85 -7.67
C ILE A 126 -7.00 13.93 -6.45
N GLU A 127 -6.79 15.15 -5.92
CA GLU A 127 -5.90 15.41 -4.79
C GLU A 127 -6.66 15.96 -3.58
N THR A 128 -6.17 15.66 -2.39
CA THR A 128 -6.65 16.23 -1.13
C THR A 128 -6.40 17.75 -1.05
N ASN A 129 -7.22 18.46 -0.26
CA ASN A 129 -7.14 19.91 -0.11
C ASN A 129 -6.69 20.41 1.27
N GLU A 130 -6.43 19.53 2.24
CA GLU A 130 -6.10 19.95 3.60
C GLU A 130 -5.34 18.89 4.40
N ILE A 131 -4.51 19.34 5.35
CA ILE A 131 -3.85 18.46 6.32
C ILE A 131 -4.92 17.70 7.10
N GLY A 132 -4.75 16.38 7.22
CA GLY A 132 -5.74 15.50 7.85
C GLY A 132 -6.74 14.86 6.87
N ALA A 133 -6.78 15.31 5.61
CA ALA A 133 -7.63 14.68 4.60
C ALA A 133 -7.08 13.30 4.20
N ASP A 134 -7.96 12.30 4.13
CA ASP A 134 -7.64 10.94 3.67
C ASP A 134 -8.72 10.47 2.70
N LEU A 135 -8.33 10.17 1.45
CA LEU A 135 -9.23 9.72 0.40
C LEU A 135 -9.57 8.23 0.50
N THR A 136 -9.04 7.53 1.51
CA THR A 136 -9.33 6.12 1.75
C THR A 136 -10.82 5.89 1.95
N GLY A 137 -11.39 4.98 1.15
CA GLY A 137 -12.82 4.69 1.11
C GLY A 137 -13.59 5.48 0.03
N SER A 138 -12.93 6.38 -0.71
CA SER A 138 -13.54 6.99 -1.90
C SER A 138 -13.89 5.90 -2.91
N LEU A 139 -15.06 6.01 -3.53
CA LEU A 139 -15.60 5.00 -4.43
C LEU A 139 -15.42 5.43 -5.87
N ILE A 140 -14.85 4.56 -6.70
CA ILE A 140 -14.78 4.71 -8.15
C ILE A 140 -15.70 3.65 -8.76
N THR A 141 -16.63 4.09 -9.61
CA THR A 141 -17.46 3.20 -10.44
C THR A 141 -17.36 3.61 -11.90
N ALA A 142 -17.47 2.65 -12.82
CA ALA A 142 -17.30 2.89 -14.24
C ALA A 142 -18.29 2.07 -15.08
N SER A 143 -18.63 2.56 -16.27
CA SER A 143 -19.47 1.82 -17.24
C SER A 143 -18.70 0.73 -18.01
N GLY A 144 -17.41 0.59 -17.75
CA GLY A 144 -16.47 -0.30 -18.42
C GLY A 144 -15.16 -0.36 -17.62
N PRO A 145 -14.22 -1.25 -17.99
CA PRO A 145 -13.03 -1.47 -17.18
C PRO A 145 -12.11 -0.24 -17.19
N VAL A 146 -11.60 0.09 -16.01
CA VAL A 146 -10.62 1.16 -15.74
C VAL A 146 -9.52 0.63 -14.84
N VAL A 147 -8.38 1.32 -14.80
CA VAL A 147 -7.34 1.05 -13.79
C VAL A 147 -7.36 2.17 -12.75
N ALA A 148 -7.18 1.83 -11.48
CA ALA A 148 -7.10 2.81 -10.40
C ALA A 148 -5.79 2.68 -9.61
N PHE A 149 -5.27 3.82 -9.16
CA PHE A 149 -4.13 3.94 -8.26
C PHE A 149 -4.54 4.77 -7.04
N GLY A 150 -3.96 4.46 -5.89
CA GLY A 150 -4.05 5.30 -4.69
C GLY A 150 -2.65 5.58 -4.17
N GLY A 151 -2.44 6.77 -3.62
CA GLY A 151 -1.13 7.17 -3.13
C GLY A 151 -1.12 8.46 -2.32
N SER A 152 0.09 8.91 -2.02
CA SER A 152 0.36 10.20 -1.38
C SER A 152 1.72 10.69 -1.84
N GLU A 153 1.84 11.95 -2.23
CA GLU A 153 3.12 12.55 -2.64
C GLU A 153 4.15 12.50 -1.51
N ALA A 154 3.68 12.59 -0.26
CA ALA A 154 4.43 12.23 0.93
C ALA A 154 3.46 11.87 2.07
N ALA A 155 3.74 10.77 2.76
CA ALA A 155 2.98 10.34 3.92
C ALA A 155 3.90 9.85 5.03
N ASN A 156 3.50 10.13 6.27
CA ASN A 156 4.14 9.65 7.47
C ASN A 156 3.38 8.44 8.05
N ALA A 157 4.10 7.55 8.73
CA ALA A 157 3.52 6.44 9.47
C ALA A 157 4.37 6.13 10.72
N PRO A 158 3.75 5.81 11.88
CA PRO A 158 2.31 5.71 12.07
C PRO A 158 1.62 7.07 12.28
N TYR A 159 2.26 8.03 12.95
CA TYR A 159 1.60 9.26 13.40
C TYR A 159 1.68 10.42 12.41
N THR A 160 0.53 11.01 12.13
CA THR A 160 0.32 12.26 11.37
C THR A 160 -0.14 13.38 12.31
N SER A 161 -0.26 14.60 11.77
CA SER A 161 -0.78 15.74 12.53
C SER A 161 -2.26 15.52 12.84
N ARG A 162 -2.62 15.20 14.10
CA ARG A 162 -4.02 14.92 14.46
C ARG A 162 -4.51 15.68 15.68
N CYS A 163 -5.59 16.42 15.50
CA CYS A 163 -6.34 17.10 16.55
C CYS A 163 -7.52 16.21 17.00
N ASP A 164 -7.52 15.79 18.26
CA ASP A 164 -8.61 14.99 18.82
C ASP A 164 -9.82 15.89 19.10
N ARG A 165 -10.83 15.76 18.24
CA ARG A 165 -12.09 16.50 18.30
C ARG A 165 -13.22 15.66 18.91
N THR A 166 -12.91 14.60 19.65
CA THR A 166 -13.90 13.78 20.37
C THR A 166 -14.45 14.52 21.59
N GLY A 167 -15.40 15.43 21.37
CA GLY A 167 -16.09 16.16 22.43
C GLY A 167 -16.12 17.67 22.23
N PRO A 168 -16.65 18.44 23.20
CA PRO A 168 -16.69 19.89 23.11
C PRO A 168 -15.28 20.50 23.30
N PRO A 169 -15.00 21.67 22.68
CA PRO A 169 -13.72 22.35 22.83
C PRO A 169 -13.46 22.83 24.28
N PRO A 170 -12.19 23.07 24.67
CA PRO A 170 -10.99 23.06 23.82
C PRO A 170 -10.54 21.64 23.45
N TRP A 171 -10.23 21.43 22.17
CA TRP A 171 -9.66 20.18 21.65
C TRP A 171 -8.16 20.15 21.88
N ARG A 172 -7.57 18.95 21.85
CA ARG A 172 -6.14 18.74 22.10
C ARG A 172 -5.52 17.79 21.08
N CYS A 173 -4.23 17.95 20.80
CA CYS A 173 -3.53 17.05 19.91
C CYS A 173 -3.57 15.62 20.43
N ALA A 174 -3.88 14.67 19.55
CA ALA A 174 -4.14 13.28 19.93
C ALA A 174 -2.92 12.62 20.57
N TRP A 175 -1.71 13.04 20.19
CA TRP A 175 -0.46 12.49 20.69
C TRP A 175 -0.20 12.83 22.17
N ASP A 176 -0.16 14.12 22.52
CA ASP A 176 0.23 14.55 23.87
C ASP A 176 -0.97 14.73 24.80
N GLY A 177 -2.18 14.88 24.26
CA GLY A 177 -3.39 15.19 25.02
C GLY A 177 -3.30 16.53 25.77
N VAL A 178 -2.35 17.40 25.43
CA VAL A 178 -2.04 18.63 26.17
C VAL A 178 -2.06 19.85 25.26
N LYS A 179 -1.43 19.83 24.08
CA LYS A 179 -1.42 20.98 23.18
C LYS A 179 -2.83 21.24 22.64
N GLU A 180 -3.37 22.43 22.89
CA GLU A 180 -4.68 22.81 22.34
C GLU A 180 -4.59 22.94 20.82
N CYS A 181 -5.65 22.51 20.15
CA CYS A 181 -5.73 22.55 18.70
C CYS A 181 -7.15 22.94 18.24
N THR A 182 -7.22 23.44 17.02
CA THR A 182 -8.46 23.72 16.29
C THR A 182 -8.49 22.96 14.97
N THR A 183 -7.33 22.82 14.35
CA THR A 183 -7.10 22.10 13.10
C THR A 183 -6.04 21.02 13.30
N ASP A 184 -5.99 20.06 12.38
CA ASP A 184 -4.97 19.02 12.39
C ASP A 184 -3.57 19.60 12.21
N ALA A 185 -3.44 20.67 11.41
CA ALA A 185 -2.20 21.42 11.21
C ALA A 185 -1.58 21.97 12.52
N ASP A 186 -2.40 22.30 13.52
CA ASP A 186 -1.92 22.74 14.84
C ASP A 186 -1.07 21.67 15.54
N CYS A 187 -1.22 20.39 15.15
CA CYS A 187 -0.55 19.24 15.73
C CYS A 187 0.68 18.76 14.94
N SER A 188 1.15 19.53 13.96
CA SER A 188 2.32 19.23 13.12
C SER A 188 3.65 19.00 13.86
N SER A 189 3.73 19.37 15.14
CA SER A 189 4.88 19.02 16.00
C SER A 189 4.91 17.54 16.42
N PHE A 190 3.87 16.77 16.12
CA PHE A 190 3.71 15.36 16.54
C PHE A 190 3.61 14.40 15.36
N ILE A 191 4.22 14.74 14.23
CA ILE A 191 4.39 13.83 13.11
C ILE A 191 5.59 12.91 13.38
N THR A 192 5.48 11.62 13.04
CA THR A 192 6.63 10.71 13.04
C THR A 192 7.48 10.95 11.80
N CYS A 193 8.75 11.31 11.99
CA CYS A 193 9.68 11.41 10.86
C CYS A 193 10.08 10.01 10.39
N CYS A 194 10.36 9.82 9.10
CA CYS A 194 10.23 10.76 8.00
C CYS A 194 9.12 10.30 7.03
N ALA A 195 8.94 11.04 5.94
CA ALA A 195 7.82 10.81 5.02
C ALA A 195 8.34 10.22 3.73
N ASP A 196 7.53 9.38 3.10
CA ASP A 196 7.81 8.86 1.77
C ASP A 196 6.60 9.01 0.84
N HIS A 197 6.86 8.99 -0.46
CA HIS A 197 5.88 8.87 -1.53
C HIS A 197 5.30 7.47 -1.45
N LEU A 198 3.98 7.37 -1.58
CA LEU A 198 3.26 6.11 -1.58
C LEU A 198 2.48 5.98 -2.88
N GLU A 199 2.46 4.78 -3.46
CA GLU A 199 1.63 4.49 -4.63
C GLU A 199 1.42 2.99 -4.80
N GLU A 200 0.17 2.56 -4.97
CA GLU A 200 -0.17 1.20 -5.40
C GLU A 200 -1.24 1.20 -6.48
N GLN A 201 -1.10 0.28 -7.45
CA GLN A 201 -2.19 -0.06 -8.34
C GLN A 201 -3.24 -0.84 -7.54
N LEU A 202 -4.45 -0.28 -7.45
CA LEU A 202 -5.51 -0.83 -6.61
C LEU A 202 -6.07 -2.12 -7.22
N PHE A 203 -6.39 -3.08 -6.36
CA PHE A 203 -7.15 -4.26 -6.75
C PHE A 203 -8.63 -3.88 -6.96
N PRO A 204 -9.27 -4.27 -8.07
CA PRO A 204 -10.71 -4.11 -8.22
C PRO A 204 -11.43 -4.90 -7.13
N VAL A 205 -12.64 -4.47 -6.77
CA VAL A 205 -13.42 -5.13 -5.69
C VAL A 205 -13.61 -6.63 -5.97
N ALA A 206 -13.74 -7.04 -7.24
CA ALA A 206 -13.87 -8.45 -7.63
C ALA A 206 -12.65 -9.32 -7.27
N ALA A 207 -11.48 -8.73 -7.07
CA ALA A 207 -10.24 -9.43 -6.69
C ALA A 207 -10.03 -9.53 -5.16
N TRP A 208 -10.88 -8.87 -4.35
CA TRP A 208 -10.81 -8.89 -2.89
C TRP A 208 -11.17 -10.27 -2.33
N GLY A 209 -10.88 -10.52 -1.05
CA GLY A 209 -11.19 -11.80 -0.41
C GLY A 209 -11.56 -11.64 1.06
N ASN A 210 -11.76 -12.78 1.72
CA ASN A 210 -12.24 -12.81 3.11
C ASN A 210 -11.17 -13.31 4.08
N GLU A 211 -10.01 -13.75 3.58
CA GLU A 211 -8.93 -14.29 4.40
C GLU A 211 -7.58 -13.76 3.91
N TYR A 212 -6.80 -13.23 4.85
CA TYR A 212 -5.48 -12.62 4.60
C TYR A 212 -4.50 -13.08 5.66
N VAL A 213 -3.27 -13.36 5.26
CA VAL A 213 -2.17 -13.60 6.22
C VAL A 213 -1.30 -12.35 6.26
N GLY A 214 -1.41 -11.58 7.34
CA GLY A 214 -0.59 -10.41 7.61
C GLY A 214 0.79 -10.84 8.08
N VAL A 215 1.76 -10.82 7.16
CA VAL A 215 3.16 -11.07 7.49
C VAL A 215 3.85 -9.73 7.66
N ARG A 216 4.23 -9.42 8.89
CA ARG A 216 4.96 -8.20 9.20
C ARG A 216 6.26 -8.12 8.37
N SER A 217 6.70 -6.93 8.03
CA SER A 217 7.98 -6.62 7.40
C SER A 217 9.17 -7.03 8.28
N MET A 218 10.40 -6.96 7.74
CA MET A 218 11.58 -7.27 8.54
C MET A 218 11.76 -6.19 9.62
N PRO A 219 11.80 -6.56 10.92
CA PRO A 219 12.02 -5.61 12.02
C PRO A 219 13.31 -4.80 11.82
N ARG A 220 13.25 -3.50 12.10
CA ARG A 220 14.37 -2.56 12.05
C ARG A 220 14.74 -2.02 13.45
N GLY A 221 13.77 -2.02 14.37
CA GLY A 221 13.85 -1.58 15.75
C GLY A 221 12.57 -1.98 16.51
N ASN A 222 11.99 -1.04 17.27
CA ASN A 222 10.72 -1.23 17.99
C ASN A 222 9.49 -0.77 17.18
N GLU A 223 9.67 -0.39 15.92
CA GLU A 223 8.57 -0.03 15.05
C GLU A 223 7.61 -1.20 14.81
N LEU A 224 6.37 -0.83 14.57
CA LEU A 224 5.28 -1.73 14.22
C LEU A 224 4.89 -1.44 12.78
N ASP A 225 4.42 -2.45 12.06
CA ASP A 225 3.77 -2.17 10.79
C ASP A 225 2.35 -1.66 11.06
N VAL A 226 1.91 -0.74 10.23
CA VAL A 226 0.54 -0.22 10.26
C VAL A 226 -0.30 -1.02 9.28
N TRP A 227 -1.48 -1.47 9.71
CA TRP A 227 -2.38 -2.27 8.91
C TRP A 227 -3.72 -1.59 8.80
N ARG A 228 -4.25 -1.52 7.58
CA ARG A 228 -5.56 -0.93 7.32
C ARG A 228 -6.45 -1.93 6.60
N VAL A 229 -7.54 -2.33 7.24
CA VAL A 229 -8.58 -3.18 6.63
C VAL A 229 -9.76 -2.32 6.21
N MET A 230 -10.30 -2.57 5.02
CA MET A 230 -11.46 -1.87 4.47
C MET A 230 -12.54 -2.87 4.05
N ALA A 231 -13.78 -2.58 4.41
CA ALA A 231 -14.93 -3.41 4.04
C ALA A 231 -15.44 -3.10 2.62
N GLY A 232 -15.67 -4.16 1.83
CA GLY A 232 -16.28 -4.04 0.50
C GLY A 232 -17.81 -4.08 0.52
N SER A 233 -18.43 -4.23 1.70
CA SER A 233 -19.87 -4.31 1.89
C SER A 233 -20.28 -3.90 3.30
N ASP A 234 -21.54 -3.48 3.46
CA ASP A 234 -22.10 -3.12 4.77
C ASP A 234 -22.09 -4.29 5.76
N ASP A 235 -22.12 -4.00 7.06
CA ASP A 235 -22.18 -4.99 8.13
C ASP A 235 -21.07 -6.07 8.03
N THR A 236 -19.84 -5.70 7.70
CA THR A 236 -18.70 -6.62 7.60
C THR A 236 -18.06 -6.83 8.97
N GLN A 237 -17.91 -8.09 9.37
CA GLN A 237 -17.24 -8.50 10.60
C GLN A 237 -15.85 -9.02 10.29
N VAL A 238 -14.85 -8.56 11.04
CA VAL A 238 -13.45 -8.94 10.85
C VAL A 238 -12.86 -9.41 12.18
N VAL A 239 -12.15 -10.54 12.15
CA VAL A 239 -11.43 -11.09 13.30
C VAL A 239 -9.96 -11.31 12.96
N VAL A 240 -9.09 -11.09 13.94
CA VAL A 240 -7.64 -11.28 13.82
C VAL A 240 -7.21 -12.41 14.77
N GLN A 241 -6.37 -13.32 14.28
CA GLN A 241 -5.79 -14.42 15.05
C GLN A 241 -4.24 -14.37 14.96
N PRO A 242 -3.51 -14.27 16.08
CA PRO A 242 -4.00 -14.12 17.47
C PRO A 242 -4.85 -12.85 17.68
N PRO A 243 -5.66 -12.76 18.76
CA PRO A 243 -6.56 -11.63 18.99
C PRO A 243 -5.79 -10.37 19.43
N LEU A 244 -5.05 -9.79 18.48
CA LEU A 244 -4.19 -8.62 18.65
C LEU A 244 -5.00 -7.32 18.80
N VAL A 245 -6.15 -7.26 18.13
CA VAL A 245 -7.00 -6.08 18.07
C VAL A 245 -8.47 -6.50 17.92
N GLN A 246 -9.38 -5.68 18.45
CA GLN A 246 -10.81 -5.81 18.22
C GLN A 246 -11.24 -4.81 17.14
N ILE A 247 -11.60 -5.32 15.97
CA ILE A 247 -12.07 -4.50 14.85
C ILE A 247 -13.59 -4.33 14.98
N PRO A 248 -14.13 -3.10 14.90
CA PRO A 248 -15.58 -2.87 14.91
C PRO A 248 -16.23 -3.47 13.64
N VAL A 249 -17.57 -3.57 13.64
CA VAL A 249 -18.30 -3.85 12.40
C VAL A 249 -18.08 -2.68 11.44
N LEU A 250 -17.73 -2.99 10.19
CA LEU A 250 -17.42 -2.01 9.17
C LEU A 250 -18.49 -2.01 8.09
N ASP A 251 -18.96 -0.81 7.75
CA ASP A 251 -19.83 -0.61 6.59
C ASP A 251 -19.03 -0.46 5.29
N GLU A 252 -19.70 -0.51 4.14
CA GLU A 252 -19.05 -0.42 2.84
C GLU A 252 -18.16 0.83 2.71
N GLY A 253 -16.90 0.64 2.30
CA GLY A 253 -15.90 1.71 2.18
C GLY A 253 -15.36 2.23 3.52
N ARG A 254 -15.91 1.79 4.66
CA ARG A 254 -15.32 2.07 5.99
C ARG A 254 -14.12 1.17 6.23
N TRP A 255 -13.18 1.72 6.97
CA TRP A 255 -11.91 1.07 7.26
C TRP A 255 -11.53 1.22 8.73
N PHE A 256 -10.63 0.35 9.17
CA PHE A 256 -10.05 0.37 10.50
C PHE A 256 -8.54 0.17 10.41
N GLU A 257 -7.78 0.96 11.15
CA GLU A 257 -6.32 0.92 11.19
C GLU A 257 -5.82 0.47 12.57
N PHE A 258 -4.79 -0.38 12.58
CA PHE A 258 -4.12 -0.82 13.79
C PHE A 258 -2.64 -1.08 13.52
N GLU A 259 -1.84 -1.10 14.59
CA GLU A 259 -0.40 -1.33 14.53
C GLU A 259 -0.07 -2.66 15.22
N THR A 260 0.85 -3.44 14.65
CA THR A 260 1.34 -4.66 15.31
C THR A 260 2.75 -5.05 14.87
N GLY A 261 3.48 -5.63 15.82
CA GLY A 261 4.77 -6.28 15.59
C GLY A 261 4.67 -7.80 15.41
N GLU A 262 3.45 -8.33 15.37
CA GLU A 262 3.17 -9.77 15.25
C GLU A 262 2.64 -10.13 13.86
N ASP A 263 2.86 -11.39 13.48
CA ASP A 263 2.18 -12.01 12.35
C ASP A 263 0.75 -12.40 12.71
N PHE A 264 -0.17 -12.34 11.75
CA PHE A 264 -1.58 -12.68 12.01
C PHE A 264 -2.31 -13.26 10.80
N LEU A 265 -3.41 -13.96 11.09
CA LEU A 265 -4.46 -14.29 10.13
C LEU A 265 -5.63 -13.33 10.37
N LEU A 266 -6.08 -12.67 9.33
CA LEU A 266 -7.30 -11.87 9.31
C LEU A 266 -8.37 -12.63 8.55
N VAL A 267 -9.53 -12.81 9.18
CA VAL A 267 -10.70 -13.48 8.58
C VAL A 267 -11.89 -12.54 8.68
N ALA A 268 -12.60 -12.35 7.56
CA ALA A 268 -13.83 -11.59 7.47
C ALA A 268 -14.99 -12.49 7.02
N ASP A 269 -16.23 -12.08 7.30
CA ASP A 269 -17.41 -12.76 6.78
C ASP A 269 -17.77 -12.33 5.35
N LYS A 270 -17.24 -11.20 4.89
CA LYS A 270 -17.42 -10.60 3.56
C LYS A 270 -16.08 -10.08 3.00
N PRO A 271 -16.00 -9.77 1.69
CA PRO A 271 -14.77 -9.28 1.07
C PRO A 271 -14.26 -7.99 1.71
N VAL A 272 -12.97 -7.98 2.01
CA VAL A 272 -12.23 -6.83 2.53
C VAL A 272 -10.97 -6.61 1.70
N LEU A 273 -10.41 -5.39 1.75
CA LEU A 273 -9.05 -5.11 1.31
C LEU A 273 -8.17 -4.90 2.54
N LEU A 274 -6.95 -5.43 2.52
CA LEU A 274 -5.96 -5.21 3.58
C LEU A 274 -4.73 -4.54 2.98
N ALA A 275 -4.33 -3.40 3.54
CA ALA A 275 -3.08 -2.71 3.23
C ALA A 275 -2.12 -2.76 4.42
N GLN A 276 -0.83 -2.82 4.10
CA GLN A 276 0.28 -2.72 5.04
C GLN A 276 1.04 -1.43 4.72
N PHE A 277 1.38 -0.68 5.76
CA PHE A 277 2.28 0.46 5.65
C PHE A 277 3.51 0.22 6.54
N LEU A 278 4.68 0.43 5.94
CA LEU A 278 5.93 0.44 6.69
C LEU A 278 5.97 1.69 7.57
N ALA A 279 6.51 1.56 8.78
CA ALA A 279 6.72 2.71 9.63
C ALA A 279 7.91 3.55 9.16
N ALA A 280 7.93 4.80 9.56
CA ALA A 280 9.00 5.72 9.21
C ALA A 280 10.29 5.48 10.01
N GLU A 281 11.42 6.08 9.58
CA GLU A 281 12.74 5.82 10.16
C GLU A 281 12.82 6.12 11.67
N HIS A 282 12.12 7.15 12.12
CA HIS A 282 12.06 7.54 13.53
C HIS A 282 10.81 7.02 14.27
N ALA A 283 10.06 6.10 13.67
CA ALA A 283 8.99 5.39 14.36
C ALA A 283 9.58 4.48 15.45
N PRO A 284 8.85 4.19 16.54
CA PRO A 284 7.39 4.32 16.66
C PRO A 284 6.89 5.73 17.04
N ASN A 285 7.64 6.53 17.79
CA ASN A 285 7.11 7.75 18.39
C ASN A 285 7.29 8.98 17.48
N PRO A 286 6.43 10.00 17.57
CA PRO A 286 6.69 11.29 16.98
C PRO A 286 7.94 11.94 17.55
N ASN A 287 8.80 12.41 16.66
CA ASN A 287 10.00 13.14 17.01
C ASN A 287 9.84 14.59 16.52
N PRO A 288 9.42 15.55 17.40
CA PRO A 288 9.26 16.97 17.05
C PRO A 288 10.54 17.50 16.40
N PRO A 289 10.44 18.46 15.47
CA PRO A 289 11.33 18.52 14.31
C PRO A 289 12.79 18.59 14.75
N LEU A 290 13.56 17.58 14.32
CA LEU A 290 15.02 17.46 14.47
C LEU A 290 15.55 16.98 15.84
N VAL A 291 14.81 16.19 16.62
CA VAL A 291 15.47 15.32 17.61
C VAL A 291 16.14 14.15 16.88
N ASN A 292 17.43 13.94 17.19
CA ASN A 292 18.23 12.82 16.69
C ASN A 292 17.54 11.49 17.01
N TYR A 293 17.78 10.47 16.18
CA TYR A 293 17.49 9.05 16.41
C TYR A 293 17.43 8.71 17.90
N VAL A 294 16.28 8.19 18.35
CA VAL A 294 16.10 7.70 19.71
C VAL A 294 16.38 6.20 19.73
N ASP A 295 17.01 5.73 20.80
CA ASP A 295 17.27 4.29 20.95
C ASP A 295 15.96 3.50 20.90
N GLY A 296 15.87 2.58 19.93
CA GLY A 296 14.68 1.79 19.67
C GLY A 296 13.83 2.26 18.49
N ASP A 297 14.15 3.40 17.86
CA ASP A 297 13.51 3.77 16.59
C ASP A 297 13.90 2.76 15.48
N ALA A 298 13.16 2.74 14.37
CA ALA A 298 13.45 1.86 13.22
C ALA A 298 14.89 2.06 12.70
N GLY A 299 15.38 3.29 12.66
CA GLY A 299 16.77 3.63 12.32
C GLY A 299 17.16 3.47 10.85
N THR A 300 16.25 3.00 10.00
CA THR A 300 16.36 3.01 8.53
C THR A 300 14.97 2.87 7.91
N GLY A 301 14.81 3.29 6.66
CA GLY A 301 13.60 3.15 5.85
C GLY A 301 12.48 4.09 6.26
N ASP A 302 11.76 4.60 5.29
CA ASP A 302 10.55 5.43 5.47
C ASP A 302 9.28 4.66 5.08
N PRO A 303 8.07 5.26 5.15
CA PRO A 303 6.86 4.54 4.82
C PRO A 303 6.84 3.99 3.38
N ALA A 304 6.18 2.86 3.18
CA ALA A 304 5.84 2.31 1.86
C ALA A 304 4.48 1.62 2.00
N MET A 305 3.67 1.63 0.94
CA MET A 305 2.33 1.04 0.94
C MET A 305 2.36 -0.28 0.18
N MET A 306 1.76 -1.32 0.75
CA MET A 306 1.61 -2.62 0.10
C MET A 306 0.19 -3.13 0.24
N LEU A 307 -0.39 -3.61 -0.86
CA LEU A 307 -1.69 -4.29 -0.83
C LEU A 307 -1.50 -5.78 -0.54
N ALA A 308 -2.02 -6.23 0.60
CA ALA A 308 -2.04 -7.64 0.96
C ALA A 308 -2.84 -8.45 -0.06
N VAL A 309 -2.28 -9.60 -0.44
CA VAL A 309 -2.92 -10.54 -1.35
C VAL A 309 -3.83 -11.45 -0.51
N PRO A 310 -5.13 -11.64 -0.85
CA PRO A 310 -5.98 -12.60 -0.15
C PRO A 310 -5.53 -14.03 -0.43
N THR A 311 -5.76 -14.95 0.50
CA THR A 311 -5.27 -16.35 0.40
C THR A 311 -5.78 -17.07 -0.85
N ARG A 312 -6.98 -16.73 -1.34
CA ARG A 312 -7.54 -17.25 -2.60
C ARG A 312 -6.76 -16.86 -3.85
N GLN A 313 -5.90 -15.85 -3.77
CA GLN A 313 -5.08 -15.34 -4.87
C GLN A 313 -3.60 -15.78 -4.77
N PHE A 314 -3.26 -16.62 -3.79
CA PHE A 314 -1.91 -17.14 -3.61
C PHE A 314 -1.49 -18.01 -4.79
N LEU A 315 -0.19 -17.99 -5.10
CA LEU A 315 0.39 -18.75 -6.20
C LEU A 315 1.37 -19.78 -5.67
N ASP A 316 1.62 -20.81 -6.48
CA ASP A 316 2.66 -21.79 -6.21
C ASP A 316 4.04 -21.31 -6.69
N LYS A 317 4.09 -20.31 -7.57
CA LYS A 317 5.31 -19.82 -8.22
C LYS A 317 5.27 -18.32 -8.45
N TYR A 318 6.39 -17.69 -8.16
CA TYR A 318 6.60 -16.26 -8.33
C TYR A 318 7.90 -15.98 -9.07
N VAL A 319 7.89 -14.85 -9.78
CA VAL A 319 9.06 -14.22 -10.36
C VAL A 319 8.98 -12.76 -9.97
N PHE A 320 9.98 -12.24 -9.27
CA PHE A 320 9.98 -10.87 -8.75
C PHE A 320 11.39 -10.25 -8.76
N LEU A 321 11.46 -8.94 -8.51
CA LEU A 321 12.67 -8.14 -8.67
C LEU A 321 12.98 -7.32 -7.41
N ALA A 322 14.09 -7.59 -6.73
CA ALA A 322 14.67 -6.57 -5.88
C ALA A 322 15.37 -5.54 -6.79
N PRO A 323 15.09 -4.23 -6.68
CA PRO A 323 15.73 -3.22 -7.51
C PRO A 323 17.24 -3.29 -7.30
N ALA A 324 18.00 -3.31 -8.39
CA ALA A 324 19.44 -3.16 -8.33
C ALA A 324 19.80 -1.68 -8.26
N ASP A 325 20.92 -1.38 -7.63
CA ASP A 325 21.47 -0.03 -7.55
C ASP A 325 21.80 0.47 -8.97
N VAL A 326 20.85 1.21 -9.57
CA VAL A 326 20.93 1.70 -10.96
C VAL A 326 21.35 3.17 -11.04
N SER A 327 21.46 3.85 -9.89
CA SER A 327 21.88 5.24 -9.81
C SER A 327 23.27 5.35 -9.16
N ALA A 328 24.03 6.39 -9.49
CA ALA A 328 25.33 6.65 -8.88
C ALA A 328 25.26 7.00 -7.37
N ASN A 329 24.05 7.14 -6.82
CA ASN A 329 23.75 7.29 -5.41
C ASN A 329 22.93 6.08 -4.95
N LYS A 330 23.54 5.29 -4.07
CA LYS A 330 23.02 4.05 -3.46
C LYS A 330 21.51 4.11 -3.19
N PHE A 331 20.73 3.25 -3.84
CA PHE A 331 19.35 2.98 -3.46
C PHE A 331 19.21 1.57 -2.87
N TYR A 332 18.67 1.52 -1.65
CA TYR A 332 18.33 0.35 -0.82
C TYR A 332 19.51 -0.54 -0.43
N GLU A 333 20.04 -0.34 0.78
CA GLU A 333 21.06 -1.21 1.37
C GLU A 333 20.54 -2.65 1.59
N LYS A 334 19.25 -2.80 1.89
CA LYS A 334 18.66 -4.06 2.31
C LYS A 334 17.35 -4.37 1.58
N HIS A 335 17.27 -5.58 1.06
CA HIS A 335 16.06 -6.13 0.43
C HIS A 335 15.62 -7.38 1.18
N TYR A 336 14.32 -7.52 1.36
CA TYR A 336 13.72 -8.64 2.06
C TYR A 336 12.51 -9.15 1.29
N VAL A 337 12.11 -10.37 1.61
CA VAL A 337 10.79 -10.87 1.30
C VAL A 337 10.09 -11.35 2.56
N SER A 338 8.80 -11.02 2.67
CA SER A 338 7.89 -11.56 3.68
C SER A 338 6.97 -12.57 3.00
N ILE A 339 6.91 -13.80 3.51
CA ILE A 339 6.24 -14.94 2.88
C ILE A 339 5.27 -15.55 3.89
N ALA A 340 4.00 -15.72 3.50
CA ALA A 340 3.06 -16.60 4.20
C ALA A 340 2.93 -17.92 3.46
N ALA A 341 3.11 -19.05 4.14
CA ALA A 341 2.83 -20.37 3.57
C ALA A 341 2.16 -21.28 4.61
N PRO A 342 1.39 -22.30 4.19
CA PRO A 342 0.85 -23.29 5.12
C PRO A 342 2.00 -23.95 5.89
N ALA A 343 1.81 -24.20 7.19
CA ALA A 343 2.80 -24.85 8.01
C ALA A 343 3.12 -26.24 7.46
N GLY A 344 4.41 -26.50 7.21
CA GLY A 344 4.88 -27.74 6.59
C GLY A 344 4.94 -27.70 5.04
N ALA A 345 4.45 -26.66 4.39
CA ALA A 345 4.75 -26.41 2.98
C ALA A 345 6.25 -26.09 2.81
N SER A 346 6.84 -26.66 1.76
CA SER A 346 8.19 -26.31 1.33
C SER A 346 8.13 -24.98 0.59
N VAL A 347 9.05 -24.08 0.92
CA VAL A 347 9.20 -22.74 0.33
C VAL A 347 10.63 -22.63 -0.17
N ARG A 348 10.80 -22.39 -1.46
CA ARG A 348 12.11 -22.30 -2.11
C ARG A 348 12.32 -20.95 -2.74
N LEU A 349 13.42 -20.29 -2.37
CA LEU A 349 13.92 -19.10 -3.04
C LEU A 349 15.06 -19.52 -3.98
N GLY A 350 14.82 -19.43 -5.28
CA GLY A 350 15.67 -20.06 -6.30
C GLY A 350 15.74 -21.58 -6.10
N VAL A 351 16.92 -22.06 -5.75
CA VAL A 351 17.16 -23.49 -5.46
C VAL A 351 17.24 -23.80 -3.97
N GLN A 352 17.22 -22.78 -3.11
CA GLN A 352 17.43 -22.92 -1.68
C GLN A 352 16.10 -23.05 -0.95
N GLU A 353 16.02 -24.01 -0.03
CA GLU A 353 14.87 -24.19 0.85
C GLU A 353 14.94 -23.14 1.98
N VAL A 354 13.99 -22.20 2.02
CA VAL A 354 14.03 -21.05 2.93
C VAL A 354 14.10 -21.50 4.39
N GLY A 355 13.32 -22.53 4.77
CA GLY A 355 13.34 -23.08 6.12
C GLY A 355 14.65 -23.79 6.54
N LEU A 356 15.62 -23.95 5.63
CA LEU A 356 16.92 -24.58 5.88
C LEU A 356 18.10 -23.61 5.72
N MET A 357 17.84 -22.34 5.38
CA MET A 357 18.85 -21.27 5.34
C MET A 357 19.38 -20.94 6.74
N ASP A 358 20.53 -20.26 6.83
CA ASP A 358 21.15 -19.91 8.12
C ASP A 358 20.53 -18.61 8.66
N PRO A 359 19.86 -18.63 9.83
CA PRO A 359 19.20 -17.44 10.38
C PRO A 359 20.11 -16.22 10.61
N LEU A 360 21.39 -16.44 10.89
CA LEU A 360 22.33 -15.36 11.16
C LEU A 360 22.96 -14.81 9.88
N VAL A 361 23.24 -15.67 8.89
CA VAL A 361 23.88 -15.26 7.63
C VAL A 361 22.86 -14.68 6.65
N ASP A 362 21.70 -15.32 6.54
CA ASP A 362 20.65 -14.96 5.58
C ASP A 362 19.61 -13.99 6.17
N GLU A 363 19.85 -13.54 7.41
CA GLU A 363 18.93 -12.70 8.20
C GLU A 363 17.49 -13.25 8.19
N LEU A 364 17.37 -14.57 8.35
CA LEU A 364 16.11 -15.28 8.26
C LEU A 364 15.37 -15.29 9.61
N GLN A 365 14.10 -14.91 9.59
CA GLN A 365 13.15 -15.14 10.67
C GLN A 365 12.03 -16.07 10.21
N VAL A 366 11.74 -17.10 11.00
CA VAL A 366 10.65 -18.05 10.75
C VAL A 366 9.79 -18.17 11.99
N ARG A 367 8.47 -17.99 11.85
CA ARG A 367 7.52 -18.09 12.96
C ARG A 367 6.22 -18.75 12.51
N ASP A 368 5.71 -19.68 13.32
CA ASP A 368 4.32 -20.14 13.18
C ASP A 368 3.39 -19.07 13.73
N ILE A 369 2.27 -18.81 13.04
CA ILE A 369 1.29 -17.82 13.48
C ILE A 369 0.35 -18.47 14.51
N PRO A 370 0.37 -18.03 15.78
CA PRO A 370 -0.32 -18.73 16.87
C PRO A 370 -1.82 -18.93 16.63
N GLY A 371 -2.28 -20.17 16.82
CA GLY A 371 -3.70 -20.55 16.65
C GLY A 371 -4.17 -20.64 15.20
N THR A 372 -3.23 -20.70 14.25
CA THR A 372 -3.52 -20.87 12.82
C THR A 372 -2.72 -22.05 12.25
N THR A 373 -2.90 -22.33 10.96
CA THR A 373 -2.12 -23.29 10.17
C THR A 373 -1.05 -22.62 9.29
N TRP A 374 -0.77 -21.34 9.51
CA TRP A 374 0.14 -20.54 8.69
C TRP A 374 1.51 -20.36 9.35
N ARG A 375 2.54 -20.27 8.51
CA ARG A 375 3.91 -19.94 8.88
C ARG A 375 4.39 -18.72 8.09
N ALA A 376 4.96 -17.78 8.82
CA ALA A 376 5.59 -16.58 8.29
C ALA A 376 7.10 -16.79 8.15
N TYR A 377 7.65 -16.33 7.03
CA TYR A 377 9.09 -16.20 6.80
C TYR A 377 9.43 -14.76 6.45
N ARG A 378 10.56 -14.26 6.93
CA ARG A 378 11.21 -13.03 6.49
C ARG A 378 12.64 -13.37 6.19
N VAL A 379 13.13 -13.08 5.00
CA VAL A 379 14.49 -13.43 4.62
C VAL A 379 15.10 -12.33 3.79
N ARG A 380 16.40 -12.06 4.02
CA ARG A 380 17.13 -11.11 3.20
C ARG A 380 17.40 -11.70 1.84
N ILE A 381 17.30 -10.87 0.81
CA ILE A 381 17.62 -11.23 -0.56
C ILE A 381 18.64 -10.26 -1.14
N ALA A 382 19.40 -10.71 -2.13
CA ALA A 382 20.25 -9.81 -2.91
C ALA A 382 19.40 -8.97 -3.86
N ALA A 383 19.93 -7.85 -4.34
CA ALA A 383 19.34 -7.15 -5.47
C ALA A 383 19.26 -8.05 -6.72
N GLY A 384 18.27 -7.80 -7.57
CA GLY A 384 18.08 -8.46 -8.86
C GLY A 384 16.97 -9.50 -8.87
N PHE A 385 17.15 -10.48 -9.75
CA PHE A 385 16.12 -11.45 -10.11
C PHE A 385 15.94 -12.55 -9.07
N HIS A 386 14.68 -12.84 -8.71
CA HIS A 386 14.36 -13.96 -7.84
C HIS A 386 13.18 -14.77 -8.37
N THR A 387 13.19 -16.05 -8.00
CA THR A 387 12.04 -16.94 -8.17
C THR A 387 11.69 -17.53 -6.82
N LEU A 388 10.41 -17.63 -6.52
CA LEU A 388 9.94 -18.36 -5.36
C LEU A 388 8.99 -19.47 -5.79
N ALA A 389 9.11 -20.64 -5.17
CA ALA A 389 8.25 -21.78 -5.42
C ALA A 389 7.80 -22.42 -4.11
N CYS A 390 6.51 -22.71 -4.01
CA CYS A 390 5.90 -23.33 -2.86
C CYS A 390 5.23 -24.66 -3.26
N THR A 391 5.22 -25.65 -2.36
CA THR A 391 4.50 -26.92 -2.59
C THR A 391 2.99 -26.81 -2.36
N GLN A 392 2.55 -25.72 -1.74
CA GLN A 392 1.17 -25.29 -1.58
C GLN A 392 1.12 -23.78 -1.79
N PRO A 393 -0.01 -23.19 -2.22
CA PRO A 393 -0.10 -21.76 -2.48
C PRO A 393 0.37 -20.93 -1.28
N CYS A 394 1.20 -19.92 -1.56
CA CYS A 394 1.81 -19.03 -0.57
C CYS A 394 1.72 -17.58 -1.06
N SER A 395 2.03 -16.59 -0.22
CA SER A 395 2.23 -15.20 -0.65
C SER A 395 3.70 -14.81 -0.65
N VAL A 396 4.03 -13.74 -1.37
CA VAL A 396 5.30 -13.04 -1.21
C VAL A 396 5.07 -11.54 -1.31
N MET A 397 5.52 -10.82 -0.29
CA MET A 397 5.70 -9.37 -0.31
C MET A 397 7.18 -9.09 -0.48
N VAL A 398 7.52 -8.15 -1.35
CA VAL A 398 8.90 -7.72 -1.59
C VAL A 398 9.04 -6.29 -1.09
N HIS A 399 10.02 -6.07 -0.22
CA HIS A 399 10.24 -4.75 0.36
C HIS A 399 11.72 -4.53 0.63
N GLY A 400 12.12 -3.27 0.75
CA GLY A 400 13.49 -2.90 1.04
C GLY A 400 13.62 -1.50 1.59
N TYR A 401 14.78 -1.23 2.19
CA TYR A 401 15.05 -0.03 2.97
C TYR A 401 16.47 0.48 2.72
N ASP A 402 16.61 1.80 2.70
CA ASP A 402 17.85 2.53 3.00
C ASP A 402 17.53 3.66 3.99
N GLN A 403 18.53 4.42 4.40
CA GLN A 403 18.29 5.64 5.16
C GLN A 403 17.35 6.59 4.39
N TYR A 404 16.23 6.94 5.04
CA TYR A 404 15.17 7.80 4.51
C TYR A 404 14.47 7.36 3.21
N VAL A 405 14.47 6.06 2.89
CA VAL A 405 13.76 5.59 1.69
C VAL A 405 13.37 4.12 1.80
N SER A 406 12.19 3.77 1.29
CA SER A 406 11.70 2.39 1.24
C SER A 406 11.05 2.06 -0.09
N TYR A 407 10.74 0.79 -0.32
CA TYR A 407 9.74 0.38 -1.29
C TYR A 407 9.04 -0.86 -0.78
N GLY A 408 7.82 -1.09 -1.23
CA GLY A 408 7.08 -2.33 -0.99
C GLY A 408 6.18 -2.67 -2.17
N TYR A 409 5.95 -3.95 -2.43
CA TYR A 409 4.88 -4.38 -3.35
C TYR A 409 4.60 -5.89 -3.19
N PRO A 410 3.41 -6.39 -3.58
CA PRO A 410 3.13 -7.82 -3.68
C PRO A 410 3.87 -8.44 -4.87
N GLY A 411 4.60 -9.53 -4.66
CA GLY A 411 5.38 -10.17 -5.74
C GLY A 411 4.52 -10.86 -6.81
N GLY A 412 3.21 -10.98 -6.61
CA GLY A 412 2.25 -11.48 -7.59
C GLY A 412 0.94 -11.94 -6.94
N LEU A 413 -0.09 -12.15 -7.75
CA LEU A 413 -1.37 -12.70 -7.34
C LEU A 413 -2.12 -13.32 -8.53
N GLY A 414 -3.06 -14.23 -8.28
CA GLY A 414 -3.81 -14.97 -9.31
C GLY A 414 -4.76 -14.13 -10.17
N LEU A 415 -5.28 -13.03 -9.62
CA LEU A 415 -6.28 -12.15 -10.24
C LEU A 415 -7.56 -12.88 -10.67
N GLU A 416 -7.98 -13.90 -9.92
CA GLU A 416 -9.26 -14.59 -10.12
C GLU A 416 -10.42 -13.80 -9.50
N ASP A 417 -11.58 -13.75 -10.15
CA ASP A 417 -12.78 -13.13 -9.54
C ASP A 417 -13.27 -13.95 -8.34
N GLU A 418 -13.93 -13.30 -7.38
CA GLU A 418 -14.59 -14.03 -6.30
C GLU A 418 -15.70 -14.95 -6.88
N PRO A 419 -15.73 -16.24 -6.51
CA PRO A 419 -16.79 -17.13 -6.94
C PRO A 419 -18.15 -16.59 -6.49
N GLN A 420 -19.01 -16.23 -7.46
CA GLN A 420 -20.39 -15.88 -7.14
C GLN A 420 -21.09 -17.09 -6.51
N PRO A 421 -21.93 -16.91 -5.47
CA PRO A 421 -22.74 -17.99 -4.94
C PRO A 421 -23.56 -18.61 -6.08
N VAL A 422 -23.50 -19.93 -6.24
CA VAL A 422 -24.38 -20.62 -7.18
C VAL A 422 -25.80 -20.51 -6.63
N GLU A 423 -26.66 -19.73 -7.32
CA GLU A 423 -28.10 -19.60 -7.00
C GLU A 423 -28.87 -20.93 -7.00
#